data_AF-A0A2G5WGC4-F1
#
_entry.id   AF-A0A2G5WGC4-F1
#
_cell.length_a   1.000
_cell.length_b   1.000
_cell.length_c   1.000
_cell.angle_alpha   90.00
_cell.angle_beta   90.00
_cell.angle_gamma   90.00
#
_symmetry.space_group_name_H-M   'P 1'
#
loop_
_entity.id
_entity.type
_entity.pdbx_description
1 polymer ?
#
loop_
_entity_poly.entity_id
_entity_poly.type
_entity_poly.pdbx_seq_one_letter_code
_entity_poly.pdbx_strand_id
1 'polypeptide(L)' 'MNTNAEGEIELLKEQLEKVKQQDRILEEIENRLHKMKDIATYATDHRLSAQERNQLNKQMQEHQAAIKSVENYLTK' A
#
# COMPACT_ATOMS: atom_id res chain seq x y z
N MET A 1 22.76 -3.94 -38.69
CA MET A 1 22.68 -4.38 -37.28
C MET A 1 22.31 -3.16 -36.46
N ASN A 2 21.03 -3.05 -36.05
CA ASN A 2 20.56 -1.95 -35.21
C ASN A 2 20.43 -2.45 -33.76
N THR A 3 21.58 -2.81 -33.18
CA THR A 3 21.67 -3.46 -31.86
C THR A 3 21.39 -2.50 -30.70
N ASN A 4 21.36 -1.18 -30.95
CA ASN A 4 21.03 -0.17 -29.93
C ASN A 4 19.53 -0.08 -29.67
N ALA A 5 18.71 -0.05 -30.72
CA ALA A 5 17.27 0.16 -30.58
C ALA A 5 16.56 -1.03 -29.88
N GLU A 6 17.01 -2.27 -30.13
CA GLU A 6 16.47 -3.45 -29.47
C GLU A 6 16.82 -3.50 -27.97
N GLY A 7 18.04 -3.09 -27.61
CA GLY A 7 18.46 -2.98 -26.22
C GLY A 7 17.75 -1.87 -25.45
N GLU A 8 17.53 -0.71 -26.08
CA GLU A 8 16.77 0.40 -25.50
C GLU A 8 15.30 0.01 -25.23
N ILE A 9 14.67 -0.70 -26.16
CA ILE A 9 13.29 -1.20 -25.99
C ILE A 9 13.20 -2.17 -24.81
N GLU A 10 14.17 -3.07 -24.66
CA GLU A 10 14.15 -4.04 -23.56
C GLU A 10 14.35 -3.37 -22.20
N LEU A 11 15.25 -2.39 -22.10
CA LEU A 11 15.42 -1.57 -20.91
C LEU A 11 14.13 -0.80 -20.55
N LEU A 12 13.44 -0.24 -21.54
CA LEU A 12 12.18 0.47 -21.31
C LEU A 12 11.07 -0.46 -20.82
N LYS A 13 11.01 -1.71 -21.33
CA LYS A 13 10.06 -2.71 -20.82
C LYS A 13 10.35 -3.07 -19.37
N GLU A 14 11.61 -3.30 -19.02
CA GLU A 14 12.00 -3.60 -17.64
C GLU A 14 11.63 -2.45 -16.69
N GLN A 15 11.88 -1.20 -17.11
CA GLN A 15 11.48 -0.01 -16.34
C GLN A 15 9.96 0.07 -16.19
N LEU A 16 9.21 -0.18 -17.26
CA LEU A 16 7.74 -0.16 -17.23
C LEU A 16 7.18 -1.22 -16.27
N GLU A 17 7.73 -2.44 -16.27
CA GLU A 17 7.27 -3.48 -15.34
C GLU A 17 7.59 -3.13 -13.88
N LYS A 18 8.73 -2.48 -13.61
CA LYS A 18 9.03 -1.98 -12.26
C LYS A 18 8.02 -0.93 -11.81
N VAL A 19 7.68 0.04 -12.66
CA VAL A 19 6.68 1.08 -12.35
C VAL A 19 5.32 0.45 -12.09
N LYS A 20 4.87 -0.50 -12.92
CA LYS A 20 3.60 -1.22 -12.70
C LYS A 20 3.57 -1.98 -11.38
N GLN A 21 4.70 -2.55 -10.96
CA GLN A 21 4.80 -3.21 -9.65
C GLN A 21 4.69 -2.20 -8.50
N GLN A 22 5.37 -1.06 -8.62
CA GLN A 22 5.27 0.04 -7.65
C GLN A 22 3.85 0.58 -7.54
N ASP A 23 3.16 0.81 -8.67
CA ASP A 23 1.78 1.28 -8.69
C ASP A 23 0.83 0.34 -7.94
N ARG A 24 0.97 -0.98 -8.14
CA ARG A 24 0.16 -1.98 -7.42
C ARG A 24 0.40 -1.94 -5.90
N ILE A 25 1.64 -1.73 -5.48
CA ILE A 25 1.97 -1.61 -4.06
C ILE A 25 1.35 -0.34 -3.48
N LEU A 26 1.45 0.79 -4.19
CA LEU A 26 0.85 2.06 -3.78
C LEU A 26 -0.68 1.95 -3.66
N GLU A 27 -1.33 1.28 -4.60
CA GLU A 27 -2.78 1.00 -4.55
C GLU A 27 -3.15 0.17 -3.31
N GLU A 28 -2.35 -0.84 -2.93
CA GLU A 28 -2.59 -1.59 -1.70
C GLU A 28 -2.44 -0.71 -0.44
N ILE A 29 -1.41 0.13 -0.39
CA ILE A 29 -1.18 1.05 0.72
C ILE A 29 -2.36 2.03 0.83
N GLU A 30 -2.78 2.64 -0.27
CA GLU A 30 -3.90 3.58 -0.30
C GLU A 30 -5.21 2.94 0.18
N ASN A 31 -5.50 1.72 -0.26
CA ASN A 31 -6.67 0.95 0.19
C ASN A 31 -6.64 0.70 1.71
N ARG A 32 -5.47 0.43 2.28
CA ARG A 32 -5.31 0.23 3.74
C ARG A 32 -5.44 1.53 4.51
N LEU A 33 -4.88 2.63 4.00
CA LEU A 33 -5.02 3.96 4.60
C LEU A 33 -6.47 4.43 4.61
N HIS A 34 -7.24 4.17 3.54
CA HIS A 34 -8.67 4.44 3.52
C HIS A 34 -9.42 3.68 4.62
N LYS A 35 -9.15 2.38 4.82
CA LYS A 35 -9.74 1.60 5.91
C LYS A 35 -9.39 2.15 7.30
N MET A 36 -8.15 2.60 7.49
CA MET A 36 -7.72 3.25 8.74
C MET A 36 -8.49 4.57 8.99
N LYS A 37 -8.71 5.36 7.94
CA LYS A 37 -9.52 6.58 8.01
C LYS A 37 -10.97 6.26 8.39
N ASP A 38 -11.56 5.22 7.83
CA ASP A 38 -12.93 4.80 8.15
C ASP A 38 -13.05 4.39 9.63
N ILE A 39 -12.07 3.63 10.14
CA ILE A 39 -12.00 3.26 11.57
C ILE A 39 -11.91 4.51 12.46
N ALA A 40 -11.04 5.46 12.12
CA ALA A 40 -10.86 6.69 12.88
C ALA A 40 -12.12 7.57 12.87
N THR A 41 -12.81 7.64 11.72
CA THR A 41 -14.06 8.38 11.56
C THR A 41 -15.16 7.74 12.42
N TYR A 42 -15.34 6.42 12.30
CA TYR A 42 -16.29 5.67 13.12
C TYR A 42 -16.04 5.87 14.62
N ALA A 43 -14.79 5.80 15.06
CA ALA A 43 -14.41 5.97 16.46
C ALA A 43 -14.64 7.38 17.00
N THR A 44 -14.62 8.39 16.13
CA THR A 44 -14.90 9.79 16.48
C THR A 44 -16.41 10.04 16.62
N ASP A 45 -17.20 9.44 15.73
CA ASP A 45 -18.65 9.68 15.66
C ASP A 45 -19.45 8.84 16.68
N HIS A 46 -18.85 7.80 17.25
CA HIS A 46 -19.55 6.85 18.12
C HIS A 46 -18.97 6.80 19.53
N ARG A 47 -19.84 6.61 20.52
CA ARG A 47 -19.43 6.32 21.90
C ARG A 47 -19.04 4.84 22.01
N LEU A 48 -17.76 4.55 21.87
CA LEU A 48 -17.24 3.20 21.91
C LEU A 48 -17.15 2.62 23.32
N SER A 49 -17.54 1.35 23.45
CA SER A 49 -17.20 0.52 24.60
C SER A 49 -15.69 0.20 24.65
N ALA A 50 -15.22 -0.30 25.78
CA ALA A 50 -13.82 -0.73 25.92
C ALA A 50 -13.49 -1.89 24.96
N GLN A 51 -14.43 -2.81 24.75
CA GLN A 51 -14.26 -3.95 23.84
C GLN A 51 -14.16 -3.48 22.39
N GLU A 52 -15.05 -2.60 21.94
CA GLU A 52 -15.01 -2.05 20.58
C GLU A 52 -13.73 -1.25 20.33
N ARG A 53 -13.31 -0.43 21.31
CA ARG A 53 -12.04 0.31 21.21
C ARG A 53 -10.85 -0.63 21.01
N ASN A 54 -10.79 -1.73 21.76
CA ASN A 54 -9.72 -2.72 21.62
C ASN A 54 -9.75 -3.40 20.26
N GLN A 55 -10.94 -3.72 19.75
CA GLN A 55 -11.10 -4.33 18.42
C GLN A 55 -10.65 -3.38 17.31
N LEU A 56 -11.08 -2.11 17.34
CA LEU A 56 -10.71 -1.11 16.35
C LEU A 56 -9.20 -0.81 16.39
N ASN A 57 -8.60 -0.76 17.58
CA ASN A 57 -7.15 -0.64 17.73
C ASN A 57 -6.41 -1.83 17.13
N LYS A 58 -6.90 -3.05 17.30
CA LYS A 58 -6.31 -4.24 16.67
C LYS A 58 -6.37 -4.14 15.14
N GLN A 59 -7.50 -3.75 14.57
CA GLN A 59 -7.64 -3.55 13.12
C GLN A 59 -6.68 -2.46 12.60
N MET A 60 -6.54 -1.36 13.35
CA MET A 60 -5.58 -0.29 13.03
C MET A 60 -4.13 -0.82 12.98
N GLN A 61 -3.75 -1.64 13.97
CA GLN A 61 -2.43 -2.26 14.02
C GLN A 61 -2.20 -3.25 12.88
N GLU A 62 -3.22 -4.03 12.50
CA GLU A 62 -3.15 -4.95 11.36
C GLU A 62 -2.93 -4.20 10.04
N HIS A 63 -3.66 -3.10 9.81
CA HIS A 63 -3.43 -2.25 8.64
C HIS A 63 -2.04 -1.63 8.62
N GLN A 64 -1.59 -1.10 9.76
CA GLN A 64 -0.25 -0.51 9.90
C GLN A 64 0.86 -1.55 9.66
N ALA A 65 0.72 -2.76 10.19
CA ALA A 65 1.69 -3.83 9.98
C ALA A 65 1.77 -4.25 8.51
N ALA A 66 0.62 -4.34 7.83
CA ALA A 66 0.58 -4.69 6.42
C ALA A 66 1.19 -3.58 5.53
N ILE A 67 0.89 -2.31 5.80
CA ILE A 67 1.54 -1.17 5.10
C ILE A 67 3.07 -1.27 5.24
N LYS A 68 3.58 -1.43 6.47
CA LYS A 68 5.03 -1.60 6.72
C LYS A 68 5.63 -2.79 5.97
N SER A 69 4.86 -3.87 5.83
CA SER A 69 5.33 -5.06 5.11
C SER A 69 5.50 -4.81 3.61
N VAL A 70 4.65 -3.96 3.02
CA VAL A 70 4.66 -3.68 1.58
C VAL A 70 5.51 -2.45 1.21
N GLU A 71 5.66 -1.48 2.11
CA GLU A 71 6.54 -0.32 1.94
C GLU A 71 8.01 -0.70 1.69
N ASN A 72 8.45 -1.84 2.25
CA ASN A 72 9.79 -2.38 2.02
C ASN A 72 10.08 -2.71 0.54
N TYR A 73 9.05 -2.87 -0.30
CA TYR A 73 9.18 -3.12 -1.73
C TYR A 73 9.21 -1.84 -2.58
N LEU A 74 8.97 -0.67 -1.98
CA LEU A 74 9.09 0.63 -2.66
C LEU A 74 10.50 1.24 -2.54
N THR A 75 11.30 0.79 -1.58
CA THR A 75 12.62 1.35 -1.23
C THR A 75 13.79 0.54 -1.76
N LYS A 76 13.53 -0.53 -2.53
CA LYS A 76 14.54 -1.35 -3.22
C LYS A 76 14.51 -1.10 -4.71
#